data_AF-A0A8D8E2E8-F1
#
_entry.id   AF-A0A8D8E2E8-F1
#
_cell.length_a   1.000
_cell.length_b   1.000
_cell.length_c   1.000
_cell.angle_alpha   90.00
_cell.angle_beta   90.00
_cell.angle_gamma   90.00
#
_symmetry.space_group_name_H-M   'P 1'
#
loop_
_entity.id
_entity.type
_entity.pdbx_description
1 polymer ?
#
loop_
_entity_poly.entity_id
_entity_poly.type
_entity_poly.pdbx_seq_one_letter_code
_entity_poly.pdbx_strand_id
1 'polypeptide(L)'
;SVATFCRDRLNPVLFQYGLAVAIQHRPDTKDVNIPSIVSLFPDQFVDPAVFPKLREEGSVVQQANRMVIDIKQNFTASDREEEQRMAYFREDIGVNMHHWHWHLVYPGDGPDSVVKKDRRGELFFYMHSQLIARYNM
;
A
#
# COMPACT_ATOMS: atom_id res chain seq x y z
N SER A 1 -21.68 1.07 -13.61
CA SER A 1 -21.83 2.25 -14.50
C SER A 1 -21.13 3.48 -13.92
N VAL A 2 -21.45 3.93 -12.69
CA VAL A 2 -20.83 5.14 -12.08
C VAL A 2 -19.32 5.01 -11.86
N ALA A 3 -18.84 3.91 -11.28
CA ALA A 3 -17.41 3.70 -11.06
C ALA A 3 -16.60 3.76 -12.38
N THR A 4 -17.11 3.11 -13.44
CA THR A 4 -16.50 3.16 -14.78
C THR A 4 -16.46 4.58 -15.35
N PHE A 5 -17.52 5.37 -15.15
CA PHE A 5 -17.56 6.75 -15.59
C PHE A 5 -16.50 7.62 -14.89
N CYS A 6 -16.36 7.45 -13.57
CA CYS A 6 -15.42 8.20 -12.75
C CYS A 6 -13.95 7.80 -12.98
N ARG A 7 -13.67 6.53 -13.28
CA ARG A 7 -12.31 5.97 -13.39
C ARG A 7 -11.38 6.80 -14.27
N ASP A 8 -11.85 7.21 -15.44
CA ASP A 8 -11.02 7.91 -16.44
C ASP A 8 -11.13 9.44 -16.35
N ARG A 9 -11.83 9.96 -15.32
CA ARG A 9 -12.15 11.40 -15.15
C ARG A 9 -11.70 11.98 -13.82
N LEU A 10 -11.21 11.13 -12.91
CA LEU A 10 -10.73 11.52 -11.60
C LEU A 10 -9.25 11.18 -11.46
N ASN A 11 -8.60 11.78 -10.46
CA ASN A 11 -7.26 11.39 -10.07
C ASN A 11 -7.24 9.88 -9.72
N PRO A 12 -6.26 9.10 -10.21
CA PRO A 12 -6.26 7.64 -10.08
C PRO A 12 -6.14 7.18 -8.63
N VAL A 13 -5.33 7.85 -7.81
CA VAL A 13 -5.16 7.51 -6.38
C VAL A 13 -6.45 7.82 -5.62
N LEU A 14 -7.04 8.99 -5.85
CA LEU A 14 -8.32 9.38 -5.26
C LEU A 14 -9.45 8.41 -5.63
N PHE A 15 -9.54 8.03 -6.91
CA PHE A 15 -10.52 7.09 -7.41
C PHE A 15 -10.36 5.71 -6.75
N GLN A 16 -9.14 5.17 -6.72
CA GLN A 16 -8.89 3.85 -6.13
C GLN A 16 -9.17 3.83 -4.63
N TYR A 17 -8.75 4.87 -3.89
CA TYR A 17 -9.07 5.01 -2.47
C TYR A 17 -10.58 5.04 -2.24
N GLY A 18 -11.31 5.92 -2.94
CA GLY A 18 -12.76 6.06 -2.79
C GLY A 18 -13.51 4.79 -3.16
N LEU A 19 -13.09 4.10 -4.23
CA LEU A 19 -13.68 2.83 -4.64
C LEU A 19 -13.42 1.72 -3.63
N ALA A 20 -12.20 1.60 -3.10
CA ALA A 20 -11.85 0.60 -2.10
C ALA A 20 -12.67 0.79 -0.82
N VAL A 21 -12.78 2.02 -0.31
CA VAL A 21 -13.64 2.35 0.84
C VAL A 21 -15.10 2.00 0.55
N ALA A 22 -15.62 2.36 -0.63
CA ALA A 22 -17.00 2.07 -0.99
C ALA A 22 -17.28 0.56 -1.05
N ILE A 23 -16.41 -0.23 -1.68
CA ILE A 23 -16.55 -1.69 -1.78
C ILE A 23 -16.53 -2.34 -0.39
N GLN A 24 -15.66 -1.87 0.51
CA GLN A 24 -15.51 -2.45 1.85
C GLN A 24 -16.74 -2.21 2.75
N HIS A 25 -17.51 -1.15 2.51
CA HIS A 25 -18.59 -0.72 3.40
C HIS A 25 -20.00 -0.99 2.87
N ARG A 26 -20.13 -1.20 1.55
CA ARG A 26 -21.42 -1.48 0.92
C ARG A 26 -21.89 -2.90 1.21
N PRO A 27 -23.12 -3.11 1.71
CA PRO A 27 -23.63 -4.44 2.02
C PRO A 27 -23.67 -5.40 0.82
N ASP A 28 -23.85 -4.87 -0.39
CA ASP A 28 -23.98 -5.62 -1.64
C ASP A 28 -22.63 -5.94 -2.30
N THR A 29 -21.50 -5.54 -1.71
CA THR A 29 -20.16 -5.79 -2.25
C THR A 29 -19.21 -6.48 -1.26
N LYS A 30 -19.75 -7.10 -0.19
CA LYS A 30 -18.94 -7.76 0.85
C LYS A 30 -18.02 -8.87 0.34
N ASP A 31 -18.42 -9.55 -0.72
CA ASP A 31 -17.68 -10.67 -1.31
C ASP A 31 -16.82 -10.24 -2.51
N VAL A 32 -16.67 -8.93 -2.74
CA VAL A 32 -15.83 -8.39 -3.81
C VAL A 32 -14.40 -8.22 -3.31
N ASN A 33 -13.46 -8.94 -3.91
CA ASN A 33 -12.04 -8.82 -3.60
C ASN A 33 -11.50 -7.46 -4.05
N ILE A 34 -10.84 -6.76 -3.13
CA ILE A 34 -10.11 -5.52 -3.42
C ILE A 34 -8.64 -5.89 -3.69
N PRO A 35 -8.06 -5.52 -4.85
CA PRO A 35 -6.63 -5.72 -5.08
C PRO A 35 -5.77 -5.01 -4.04
N SER A 36 -4.61 -5.59 -3.71
CA SER A 36 -3.65 -4.94 -2.83
C SER A 36 -3.15 -3.62 -3.43
N ILE A 37 -2.89 -2.63 -2.57
CA ILE A 37 -2.34 -1.33 -2.97
C ILE A 37 -0.99 -1.49 -3.67
N VAL A 38 -0.19 -2.49 -3.31
CA VAL A 38 1.10 -2.81 -3.95
C VAL A 38 0.91 -3.22 -5.41
N SER A 39 -0.20 -3.89 -5.74
CA SER A 39 -0.52 -4.25 -7.12
C SER A 39 -1.10 -3.08 -7.93
N LEU A 40 -1.71 -2.10 -7.26
CA LEU A 40 -2.32 -0.93 -7.90
C LEU A 40 -1.30 0.19 -8.15
N PHE A 41 -0.43 0.45 -7.17
CA PHE A 41 0.57 1.51 -7.18
C PHE A 41 1.93 0.96 -6.68
N PRO A 42 2.57 0.07 -7.45
CA PRO A 42 3.85 -0.53 -7.05
C PRO A 42 4.98 0.50 -6.88
N ASP A 43 4.87 1.66 -7.52
CA ASP A 43 5.78 2.79 -7.41
C ASP A 43 5.84 3.43 -6.02
N GLN A 44 4.88 3.13 -5.15
CA GLN A 44 4.92 3.56 -3.74
C GLN A 44 5.69 2.60 -2.82
N PHE A 45 6.06 1.42 -3.30
CA PHE A 45 6.64 0.34 -2.48
C PHE A 45 7.97 -0.19 -2.99
N VAL A 46 8.31 0.09 -4.26
CA VAL A 46 9.45 -0.50 -4.95
C VAL A 46 10.40 0.59 -5.43
N ASP A 47 11.71 0.34 -5.31
CA ASP A 47 12.76 1.25 -5.78
C ASP A 47 12.52 1.67 -7.25
N PRO A 48 12.38 2.98 -7.54
CA PRO A 48 12.11 3.43 -8.89
C PRO A 48 13.22 3.07 -9.88
N ALA A 49 14.45 2.81 -9.41
CA ALA A 49 15.57 2.41 -10.26
C ALA A 49 15.38 1.04 -10.93
N VAL A 50 14.45 0.19 -10.45
CA VAL A 50 14.15 -1.09 -11.12
C VAL A 50 13.17 -0.95 -12.28
N PHE A 51 12.37 0.12 -12.36
CA PHE A 51 11.35 0.26 -13.42
C PHE A 51 11.91 0.28 -14.85
N PRO A 52 13.03 0.96 -15.16
CA PRO A 52 13.62 0.88 -16.49
C PRO A 52 13.97 -0.56 -16.89
N LYS A 53 14.53 -1.33 -15.95
CA LYS A 53 14.87 -2.75 -16.16
C LYS A 53 13.62 -3.61 -16.34
N LEU A 54 12.58 -3.38 -15.55
CA LEU A 54 11.29 -4.07 -15.68
C LEU A 54 10.64 -3.81 -17.05
N ARG A 55 10.76 -2.58 -17.58
CA ARG A 55 10.24 -2.25 -18.92
C ARG A 55 11.04 -2.92 -20.02
N GLU A 56 12.36 -2.95 -19.90
CA GLU A 56 13.24 -3.63 -20.86
C GLU A 56 12.92 -5.13 -20.91
N GLU A 57 12.94 -5.80 -19.77
CA GLU A 57 12.59 -7.22 -19.62
C GLU A 57 11.18 -7.50 -20.17
N GLY A 58 10.21 -6.63 -19.83
CA GLY A 58 8.84 -6.75 -20.28
C GLY A 58 8.65 -6.58 -21.80
N SER A 59 9.48 -5.75 -22.43
CA SER A 59 9.36 -5.42 -23.86
C SER A 59 10.13 -6.39 -24.76
N VAL A 60 11.24 -6.94 -24.27
CA VAL A 60 12.16 -7.79 -25.06
C VAL A 60 11.90 -9.28 -24.83
N VAL A 61 11.60 -9.68 -23.59
CA VAL A 61 11.54 -11.09 -23.20
C VAL A 61 10.09 -11.58 -23.15
N GLN A 62 9.84 -12.73 -23.79
CA GLN A 62 8.55 -13.41 -23.72
C GLN A 62 8.23 -13.80 -22.27
N GLN A 63 6.96 -13.68 -21.87
CA GLN A 63 6.54 -13.86 -20.47
C GLN A 63 7.04 -15.15 -19.81
N ALA A 64 7.07 -16.28 -20.54
CA ALA A 64 7.53 -17.57 -20.01
C ALA A 64 9.02 -17.61 -19.65
N ASN A 65 9.82 -16.69 -20.20
CA ASN A 65 11.27 -16.64 -20.04
C ASN A 65 11.73 -15.43 -19.23
N ARG A 66 10.81 -14.64 -18.67
CA ARG A 66 11.16 -13.44 -17.89
C ARG A 66 11.83 -13.83 -16.57
N MET A 67 12.82 -13.03 -16.18
CA MET A 67 13.53 -13.21 -14.92
C MET A 67 13.03 -12.24 -13.84
N VAL A 68 13.25 -12.62 -12.58
CA VAL A 68 13.02 -11.74 -11.43
C VAL A 68 14.08 -10.64 -11.41
N ILE A 69 13.66 -9.41 -11.14
CA ILE A 69 14.56 -8.27 -10.95
C ILE A 69 14.70 -8.03 -9.46
N ASP A 70 15.90 -8.29 -8.93
CA ASP A 70 16.18 -8.14 -7.51
C ASP A 70 16.26 -6.68 -7.09
N ILE A 71 15.60 -6.37 -5.97
CA ILE A 71 15.68 -5.09 -5.28
C ILE A 71 16.76 -5.22 -4.20
N LYS A 72 17.75 -4.33 -4.21
CA LYS A 72 18.80 -4.34 -3.19
C LYS A 72 18.24 -3.81 -1.87
N GLN A 73 18.67 -4.36 -0.74
CA GLN A 73 18.25 -3.87 0.58
C GLN A 73 18.77 -2.45 0.87
N ASN A 74 20.02 -2.16 0.51
CA ASN A 74 20.64 -0.85 0.73
C ASN A 74 20.43 0.06 -0.48
N PHE A 75 19.17 0.35 -0.82
CA PHE A 75 18.80 1.20 -1.95
C PHE A 75 18.56 2.67 -1.56
N THR A 76 18.21 2.94 -0.30
CA THR A 76 17.97 4.30 0.23
C THR A 76 19.22 4.92 0.86
N ALA A 77 19.98 4.16 1.65
CA ALA A 77 21.25 4.58 2.21
C ALA A 77 22.26 3.43 2.33
N SER A 78 23.51 3.78 2.66
CA SER A 78 24.59 2.81 2.96
C SER A 78 24.72 2.59 4.46
N ASP A 79 25.45 1.55 4.88
CA ASP A 79 25.69 1.23 6.30
C ASP A 79 26.48 2.31 7.08
N ARG A 80 26.92 3.38 6.40
CA ARG A 80 27.46 4.59 7.05
C ARG A 80 26.39 5.41 7.76
N GLU A 81 25.14 5.29 7.33
CA GLU A 81 23.98 5.89 8.00
C GLU A 81 23.52 4.92 9.10
N GLU A 82 23.53 5.36 10.35
CA GLU A 82 23.18 4.48 11.47
C GLU A 82 21.73 4.02 11.37
N GLU A 83 20.84 4.91 10.91
CA GLU A 83 19.44 4.59 10.69
C GLU A 83 19.24 3.53 9.60
N GLN A 84 20.20 3.29 8.70
CA GLN A 84 20.09 2.23 7.67
C GLN A 84 19.88 0.84 8.29
N ARG A 85 20.33 0.63 9.53
CA ARG A 85 20.12 -0.63 10.27
C ARG A 85 18.65 -0.98 10.47
N MET A 86 17.76 0.02 10.44
CA MET A 86 16.32 -0.14 10.60
C MET A 86 15.55 -0.13 9.25
N ALA A 87 16.25 -0.07 8.11
CA ALA A 87 15.62 -0.08 6.79
C ALA A 87 14.78 -1.35 6.57
N TYR A 88 15.24 -2.51 7.05
CA TYR A 88 14.50 -3.78 6.94
C TYR A 88 13.10 -3.73 7.59
N PHE A 89 12.88 -2.84 8.55
CA PHE A 89 11.58 -2.65 9.19
C PHE A 89 10.80 -1.51 8.54
N ARG A 90 11.45 -0.35 8.33
CA ARG A 90 10.78 0.86 7.83
C ARG A 90 10.38 0.77 6.36
N GLU A 91 11.15 0.04 5.57
CA GLU A 91 10.98 -0.09 4.12
C GLU A 91 10.37 -1.45 3.73
N ASP A 92 9.99 -2.26 4.71
CA ASP A 92 9.31 -3.52 4.45
C ASP A 92 7.95 -3.28 3.77
N ILE A 93 7.73 -4.00 2.67
CA ILE A 93 6.49 -3.88 1.88
C ILE A 93 5.28 -4.31 2.72
N GLY A 94 5.42 -5.33 3.56
CA GLY A 94 4.34 -5.84 4.43
C GLY A 94 3.96 -4.84 5.53
N VAL A 95 4.94 -4.25 6.21
CA VAL A 95 4.72 -3.22 7.25
C VAL A 95 4.02 -2.01 6.67
N ASN A 96 4.49 -1.51 5.52
CA ASN A 96 3.87 -0.36 4.85
C ASN A 96 2.46 -0.68 4.31
N MET A 97 2.27 -1.87 3.74
CA MET A 97 0.94 -2.33 3.30
C MET A 97 -0.04 -2.47 4.46
N HIS A 98 0.41 -3.01 5.60
CA HIS A 98 -0.39 -3.11 6.82
C HIS A 98 -0.81 -1.72 7.30
N HIS A 99 0.12 -0.78 7.42
CA HIS A 99 -0.16 0.58 7.84
C HIS A 99 -1.19 1.27 6.94
N TRP A 100 -1.01 1.16 5.61
CA TRP A 100 -1.97 1.69 4.63
C TRP A 100 -3.35 1.05 4.78
N HIS A 101 -3.41 -0.29 4.88
CA HIS A 101 -4.68 -1.00 4.99
C HIS A 101 -5.41 -0.71 6.31
N TRP A 102 -4.68 -0.54 7.41
CA TRP A 102 -5.26 -0.14 8.70
C TRP A 102 -5.95 1.22 8.58
N HIS A 103 -5.33 2.18 7.90
CA HIS A 103 -5.93 3.50 7.64
C HIS A 103 -7.07 3.48 6.61
N LEU A 104 -7.10 2.52 5.69
CA LEU A 104 -8.25 2.29 4.81
C LEU A 104 -9.47 1.78 5.61
N VAL A 105 -9.25 0.87 6.57
CA VAL A 105 -10.30 0.31 7.44
C VAL A 105 -10.78 1.34 8.46
N TYR A 106 -9.88 2.15 9.01
CA TYR A 106 -10.17 3.17 10.04
C TYR A 106 -9.82 4.59 9.56
N PRO A 107 -10.52 5.10 8.52
CA PRO A 107 -10.17 6.38 7.92
C PRO A 107 -10.36 7.55 8.90
N GLY A 108 -9.56 8.59 8.72
CA GLY A 108 -9.63 9.82 9.52
C GLY A 108 -10.85 10.68 9.23
N ASP A 109 -11.37 10.59 8.00
CA ASP A 109 -12.48 11.39 7.49
C ASP A 109 -13.33 10.58 6.49
N GLY A 110 -14.56 11.01 6.23
CA GLY A 110 -15.53 10.35 5.36
C GLY A 110 -16.93 10.28 5.98
N PRO A 111 -17.85 9.53 5.34
CA PRO A 111 -19.21 9.36 5.87
C PRO A 111 -19.22 8.79 7.28
N ASP A 112 -20.17 9.21 8.11
CA ASP A 112 -20.32 8.73 9.49
C ASP A 112 -20.38 7.21 9.59
N SER A 113 -21.08 6.54 8.66
CA SER A 113 -21.19 5.08 8.59
C SER A 113 -19.87 4.36 8.30
N VAL A 114 -18.90 5.08 7.74
CA VAL A 114 -17.55 4.59 7.45
C VAL A 114 -16.63 4.87 8.64
N VAL A 115 -16.66 6.10 9.16
CA VAL A 115 -15.72 6.55 10.20
C VAL A 115 -16.11 6.03 11.60
N LYS A 116 -17.39 6.02 11.98
CA LYS A 116 -17.84 5.67 13.33
C LYS A 116 -17.82 4.15 13.56
N LYS A 117 -16.62 3.61 13.80
CA LYS A 117 -16.37 2.22 14.20
C LYS A 117 -16.07 2.10 15.68
N ASP A 118 -16.38 0.94 16.24
CA ASP A 118 -16.17 0.64 17.66
C ASP A 118 -14.71 0.91 18.07
N ARG A 119 -14.54 1.67 19.17
CA ARG A 119 -13.25 1.97 19.83
C ARG A 119 -12.11 2.40 18.88
N ARG A 120 -12.40 2.98 17.71
CA ARG A 120 -11.35 3.28 16.71
C ARG A 120 -10.24 4.20 17.23
N GLY A 121 -10.53 5.09 18.17
CA GLY A 121 -9.54 5.96 18.79
C GLY A 121 -8.60 5.22 19.73
N GLU A 122 -9.12 4.27 20.49
CA GLU A 122 -8.29 3.38 21.32
C GLU A 122 -7.45 2.45 20.44
N LEU A 123 -8.04 1.89 19.38
CA LEU A 123 -7.32 1.05 18.45
C LEU A 123 -6.24 1.82 17.67
N PHE A 124 -6.48 3.09 17.35
CA PHE A 124 -5.46 3.98 16.79
C PHE A 124 -4.26 4.08 17.72
N PHE A 125 -4.50 4.37 19.00
CA PHE A 125 -3.43 4.41 20.00
C PHE A 125 -2.70 3.06 20.07
N TYR A 126 -3.45 1.97 20.26
CA TYR A 126 -2.87 0.64 20.45
C TYR A 126 -2.02 0.17 19.25
N MET A 127 -2.53 0.30 18.02
CA MET A 127 -1.82 -0.14 16.81
C MET A 127 -0.48 0.59 16.67
N HIS A 128 -0.49 1.92 16.78
CA HIS A 128 0.74 2.70 16.67
C HIS A 128 1.69 2.48 17.85
N SER A 129 1.18 2.32 19.08
CA SER A 129 2.01 1.98 20.24
C SER A 129 2.72 0.63 20.04
N GLN A 130 2.05 -0.37 19.49
CA GLN A 130 2.68 -1.66 19.17
C GLN A 130 3.72 -1.55 18.04
N LEU A 131 3.49 -0.70 17.05
CA LEU A 131 4.46 -0.45 15.98
C LEU A 131 5.74 0.19 16.54
N ILE A 132 5.62 1.22 17.38
CA ILE A 132 6.76 1.85 18.06
C ILE A 132 7.48 0.86 18.99
N ALA A 133 6.73 0.05 19.73
CA ALA A 133 7.35 -0.97 20.59
C ALA A 133 8.21 -1.96 19.77
N ARG A 134 7.75 -2.37 18.58
CA ARG A 134 8.51 -3.25 17.68
C ARG A 134 9.71 -2.56 17.03
N TYR A 135 9.57 -1.28 16.73
CA TYR A 135 10.67 -0.48 16.21
C TYR A 135 11.82 -0.33 17.22
N ASN A 136 11.50 -0.29 18.51
CA ASN A 136 12.47 -0.08 19.59
C ASN A 136 13.12 -1.37 20.13
N MET A 137 12.70 -2.56 19.67
CA MET A 137 13.26 -3.85 20.14
C MET A 137 14.61 -4.17 19.53
#